data_AF-A0A3N9VNL9-F1
#
_entry.id   AF-A0A3N9VNL9-F1
#
_cell.length_a   1.000
_cell.length_b   1.000
_cell.length_c   1.000
_cell.angle_alpha   90.00
_cell.angle_beta   90.00
_cell.angle_gamma   90.00
#
_symmetry.space_group_name_H-M   'P 1'
#
loop_
_entity.id
_entity.type
_entity.pdbx_description
1 polymer ?
#
loop_
_entity_poly.entity_id
_entity_poly.type
_entity_poly.pdbx_seq_one_letter_code
_entity_poly.pdbx_strand_id
1 'polypeptide(L)'
;MAIATEYTLNYTTKTINHVSGTTRYTVQELYSHIMDLLDDAANMDDTVPIKANTPTEFELINGWTFGADSDLGYLKGGSIVDTTTDDIWANFYTLGTIAAGSLVYWMQNGVLVTNEPTYVSGHIDQLVKVTDAGTDVDSKKITAFIRNLGDTYDHFEVTATATGGRNPIPLATGNDLNDDADSEAGDFTGATINFASISRDTGTGAHTYGIEVDLTSCATTTAAHAYKYIKFLTNRLNDSALDTSIEQGRFFQKLAAASSTIKASPLGTFAGGKLFGAAGVWFAGISDTANLELTDTAGTTGITYPVSFAVTVSGVVSGDQVLVARATGDPLAINKSQFTIASVTSNSITATADIAADITQAGKIRIGDVQYEYTSWATRTFSGVTPDPTGKTGGFYVPLIDQVALSTSVSKTGIIYVAPFSVIARVRKKGILPFENSALVEGANTTIAAIRTTDAIAV
;
A
#
# COMPACT_ATOMS: atom_id res chain seq x y z
N MET A 1 50.29 -14.78 9.60
CA MET A 1 48.92 -14.19 9.63
C MET A 1 47.91 -15.30 9.40
N ALA A 2 46.68 -15.17 9.89
CA ALA A 2 45.63 -16.17 9.67
C ALA A 2 45.37 -16.44 8.17
N ILE A 3 45.49 -15.42 7.32
CA ILE A 3 45.32 -15.55 5.86
C ILE A 3 46.24 -16.62 5.23
N ALA A 4 47.45 -16.83 5.77
CA ALA A 4 48.42 -17.78 5.22
C ALA A 4 48.04 -19.25 5.44
N THR A 5 47.13 -19.52 6.38
CA THR A 5 46.58 -20.87 6.63
C THR A 5 45.17 -21.03 6.05
N GLU A 6 44.52 -19.93 5.70
CA GLU A 6 43.14 -19.88 5.21
C GLU A 6 43.08 -19.82 3.68
N TYR A 7 44.07 -19.19 3.01
CA TYR A 7 44.23 -19.21 1.56
C TYR A 7 45.47 -19.99 1.14
N THR A 8 45.35 -20.77 0.06
CA THR A 8 46.48 -21.52 -0.52
C THR A 8 46.52 -21.40 -2.04
N LEU A 9 47.74 -21.41 -2.59
CA LEU A 9 48.01 -21.45 -4.02
C LEU A 9 48.24 -22.90 -4.47
N ASN A 10 47.53 -23.32 -5.50
CA ASN A 10 47.82 -24.57 -6.20
C ASN A 10 48.53 -24.26 -7.52
N TYR A 11 49.86 -24.38 -7.52
CA TYR A 11 50.69 -24.09 -8.68
C TYR A 11 50.50 -25.06 -9.86
N THR A 12 49.96 -26.25 -9.61
CA THR A 12 49.69 -27.24 -10.67
C THR A 12 48.44 -26.86 -11.47
N THR A 13 47.37 -26.51 -10.77
CA THR A 13 46.10 -26.10 -11.40
C THR A 13 46.00 -24.60 -11.63
N LYS A 14 46.96 -23.82 -11.11
CA LYS A 14 46.96 -22.35 -11.08
C LYS A 14 45.71 -21.78 -10.42
N THR A 15 45.36 -22.29 -9.23
CA THR A 15 44.17 -21.80 -8.50
C THR A 15 44.52 -21.20 -7.14
N ILE A 16 43.79 -20.16 -6.78
CA ILE A 16 43.73 -19.59 -5.42
C ILE A 16 42.51 -20.19 -4.73
N ASN A 17 42.68 -20.80 -3.55
CA ASN A 17 41.60 -21.50 -2.85
C ASN A 17 41.51 -21.05 -1.39
N HIS A 18 40.28 -20.85 -0.90
CA HIS A 18 40.03 -20.67 0.52
C HIS A 18 39.79 -22.06 1.16
N VAL A 19 40.69 -22.50 2.03
CA VAL A 19 40.73 -23.89 2.52
C VAL A 19 40.24 -24.06 3.96
N SER A 20 40.21 -22.99 4.76
CA SER A 20 39.77 -23.05 6.15
C SER A 20 39.42 -21.67 6.70
N GLY A 21 38.79 -21.60 7.87
CA GLY A 21 38.51 -20.35 8.55
C GLY A 21 37.19 -19.68 8.15
N THR A 22 36.87 -18.59 8.84
CA THR A 22 35.69 -17.76 8.57
C THR A 22 36.02 -16.27 8.51
N THR A 23 37.30 -15.93 8.60
CA THR A 23 37.75 -14.54 8.61
C THR A 23 37.61 -13.96 7.21
N ARG A 24 37.04 -12.75 7.11
CA ARG A 24 36.92 -12.04 5.83
C ARG A 24 38.02 -11.02 5.66
N TYR A 25 38.75 -11.11 4.55
CA TYR A 25 39.88 -10.25 4.20
C TYR A 25 39.52 -9.29 3.09
N THR A 26 40.17 -8.14 3.06
CA THR A 26 40.15 -7.29 1.87
C THR A 26 40.89 -7.97 0.72
N VAL A 27 40.48 -7.71 -0.53
CA VAL A 27 41.23 -8.20 -1.70
C VAL A 27 42.69 -7.68 -1.66
N GLN A 28 42.91 -6.49 -1.09
CA GLN A 28 44.24 -5.94 -0.88
C GLN A 28 45.08 -6.78 0.11
N GLU A 29 44.50 -7.27 1.20
CA GLU A 29 45.21 -8.16 2.14
C GLU A 29 45.58 -9.50 1.50
N LEU A 30 44.68 -10.07 0.67
CA LEU A 30 45.00 -11.26 -0.13
C LEU A 30 46.14 -10.98 -1.11
N TYR A 31 46.07 -9.87 -1.83
CA TYR A 31 47.13 -9.44 -2.75
C TYR A 31 48.47 -9.30 -2.02
N SER A 32 48.52 -8.57 -0.91
CA SER A 32 49.74 -8.41 -0.11
C SER A 32 50.29 -9.73 0.39
N HIS A 33 49.43 -10.64 0.88
CA HIS A 33 49.85 -11.96 1.31
C HIS A 33 50.48 -12.78 0.18
N ILE A 34 49.90 -12.75 -1.02
CA ILE A 34 50.43 -13.45 -2.18
C ILE A 34 51.77 -12.85 -2.61
N MET A 35 51.91 -11.52 -2.60
CA MET A 35 53.19 -10.87 -2.92
C MET A 35 54.28 -11.24 -1.92
N ASP A 36 53.97 -11.29 -0.63
CA ASP A 36 54.92 -11.74 0.41
C ASP A 36 55.32 -13.21 0.22
N LEU A 37 54.37 -14.07 -0.19
CA LEU A 37 54.65 -15.48 -0.47
C LEU A 37 55.62 -15.64 -1.65
N LEU A 38 55.47 -14.83 -2.70
CA LEU A 38 56.31 -14.90 -3.90
C LEU A 38 57.66 -14.20 -3.76
N ASP A 39 57.84 -13.37 -2.72
CA ASP A 39 59.15 -12.80 -2.35
C ASP A 39 60.04 -13.81 -1.58
N ASP A 40 59.49 -14.96 -1.17
CA ASP A 40 60.28 -16.04 -0.58
C ASP A 40 61.21 -16.68 -1.62
N ALA A 41 62.46 -16.93 -1.22
CA ALA A 41 63.48 -17.52 -2.08
C ALA A 41 63.05 -18.86 -2.73
N ALA A 42 62.14 -19.61 -2.09
CA ALA A 42 61.61 -20.86 -2.61
C ALA A 42 60.59 -20.69 -3.76
N ASN A 43 59.97 -19.52 -3.89
CA ASN A 43 58.89 -19.27 -4.85
C ASN A 43 59.28 -18.23 -5.92
N MET A 44 60.57 -17.89 -6.02
CA MET A 44 61.09 -16.89 -6.94
C MET A 44 61.00 -17.31 -8.42
N ASP A 45 60.82 -18.60 -8.70
CA ASP A 45 60.58 -19.16 -10.03
C ASP A 45 59.10 -19.32 -10.38
N ASP A 46 58.19 -19.08 -9.43
CA ASP A 46 56.75 -19.15 -9.66
C ASP A 46 56.20 -17.90 -10.36
N THR A 47 55.17 -18.10 -11.17
CA THR A 47 54.48 -16.99 -11.84
C THR A 47 53.55 -16.25 -10.88
N VAL A 48 53.56 -14.92 -10.93
CA VAL A 48 52.66 -14.06 -10.15
C VAL A 48 51.20 -14.29 -10.58
N PRO A 49 50.25 -14.58 -9.67
CA PRO A 49 48.88 -14.92 -10.02
C PRO A 49 47.96 -13.70 -10.14
N ILE A 50 48.25 -12.60 -9.43
CA ILE A 50 47.37 -11.44 -9.30
C ILE A 50 48.16 -10.14 -9.45
N LYS A 51 47.60 -9.14 -10.14
CA LYS A 51 48.13 -7.77 -10.19
C LYS A 51 47.11 -6.78 -9.61
N ALA A 52 47.61 -5.70 -9.02
CA ALA A 52 46.81 -4.56 -8.62
C ALA A 52 46.79 -3.50 -9.73
N ASN A 53 45.60 -3.18 -10.25
CA ASN A 53 45.41 -2.07 -11.19
C ASN A 53 45.19 -0.75 -10.43
N THR A 54 44.47 -0.82 -9.30
CA THR A 54 44.31 0.27 -8.33
C THR A 54 44.33 -0.33 -6.91
N PRO A 55 44.31 0.47 -5.82
CA PRO A 55 44.18 -0.07 -4.47
C PRO A 55 42.92 -0.91 -4.21
N THR A 56 41.92 -0.87 -5.10
CA THR A 56 40.64 -1.59 -4.94
C THR A 56 40.23 -2.39 -6.19
N GLU A 57 41.07 -2.45 -7.23
CA GLU A 57 40.78 -3.20 -8.46
C GLU A 57 41.96 -4.12 -8.78
N PHE A 58 41.68 -5.41 -8.86
CA PHE A 58 42.68 -6.45 -9.04
C PHE A 58 42.33 -7.34 -10.23
N GLU A 59 43.35 -7.96 -10.82
CA GLU A 59 43.20 -8.78 -12.01
C GLU A 59 44.05 -10.03 -11.88
N LEU A 60 43.44 -11.20 -12.12
CA LEU A 60 44.15 -12.46 -12.21
C LEU A 60 44.84 -12.55 -13.57
N ILE A 61 46.09 -12.98 -13.54
CA ILE A 61 47.00 -13.00 -14.68
C ILE A 61 47.71 -14.36 -14.78
N ASN A 62 48.47 -14.57 -15.85
CA ASN A 62 49.30 -15.76 -16.05
C ASN A 62 48.54 -17.11 -16.01
N GLY A 63 47.24 -17.08 -16.33
CA GLY A 63 46.37 -18.25 -16.35
C GLY A 63 45.91 -18.72 -14.98
N TRP A 64 45.95 -17.85 -13.96
CA TRP A 64 45.44 -18.15 -12.62
C TRP A 64 43.96 -17.83 -12.48
N THR A 65 43.25 -18.63 -11.70
CA THR A 65 41.82 -18.46 -11.37
C THR A 65 41.57 -18.69 -9.88
N PHE A 66 40.35 -18.44 -9.39
CA PHE A 66 39.91 -19.03 -8.11
C PHE A 66 39.47 -20.49 -8.30
N GLY A 67 39.56 -21.29 -7.24
CA GLY A 67 39.12 -22.70 -7.26
C GLY A 67 37.60 -22.84 -7.33
N ALA A 68 36.88 -21.94 -6.66
CA ALA A 68 35.42 -21.83 -6.74
C ALA A 68 34.95 -20.40 -6.46
N ASP A 69 33.79 -20.02 -6.99
CA ASP A 69 33.15 -18.72 -6.71
C ASP A 69 32.95 -18.47 -5.20
N SER A 70 32.73 -19.54 -4.42
CA SER A 70 32.59 -19.47 -2.96
C SER A 70 33.84 -18.99 -2.23
N ASP A 71 35.04 -19.15 -2.84
CA ASP A 71 36.30 -18.67 -2.25
C ASP A 71 36.33 -17.14 -2.16
N LEU A 72 35.61 -16.46 -3.06
CA LEU A 72 35.48 -15.00 -3.06
C LEU A 72 34.49 -14.49 -2.02
N GLY A 73 33.63 -15.34 -1.45
CA GLY A 73 32.72 -14.97 -0.36
C GLY A 73 33.46 -14.48 0.89
N TYR A 74 34.70 -14.92 1.09
CA TYR A 74 35.56 -14.48 2.19
C TYR A 74 36.38 -13.22 1.88
N LEU A 75 36.17 -12.61 0.70
CA LEU A 75 36.82 -11.37 0.29
C LEU A 75 35.85 -10.19 0.35
N LYS A 76 36.39 -8.98 0.58
CA LYS A 76 35.66 -7.70 0.59
C LYS A 76 36.52 -6.54 0.08
N GLY A 77 35.93 -5.36 -0.07
CA GLY A 77 36.69 -4.12 -0.24
C GLY A 77 37.44 -3.94 -1.57
N GLY A 78 37.22 -4.78 -2.58
CA GLY A 78 37.82 -4.62 -3.91
C GLY A 78 37.19 -5.54 -4.96
N SER A 79 37.44 -5.28 -6.24
CA SER A 79 36.97 -6.12 -7.35
C SER A 79 38.08 -7.03 -7.89
N ILE A 80 37.66 -8.11 -8.55
CA ILE A 80 38.55 -9.06 -9.23
C ILE A 80 38.06 -9.29 -10.64
N VAL A 81 38.98 -9.18 -11.61
CA VAL A 81 38.78 -9.59 -13.01
C VAL A 81 39.62 -10.83 -13.27
N ASP A 82 39.02 -11.90 -13.78
CA ASP A 82 39.74 -13.10 -14.23
C ASP A 82 39.86 -13.08 -15.76
N THR A 83 41.08 -12.88 -16.25
CA THR A 83 41.38 -12.84 -17.69
C THR A 83 41.41 -14.22 -18.36
N THR A 84 41.37 -15.30 -17.57
CA THR A 84 41.39 -16.67 -18.05
C THR A 84 39.97 -17.16 -18.35
N THR A 85 39.02 -16.84 -17.47
CA THR A 85 37.61 -17.24 -17.61
C THR A 85 36.74 -16.12 -18.14
N ASP A 86 37.24 -14.89 -18.27
CA ASP A 86 36.45 -13.68 -18.56
C ASP A 86 35.36 -13.40 -17.50
N ASP A 87 35.62 -13.79 -16.24
CA ASP A 87 34.74 -13.53 -15.11
C ASP A 87 35.08 -12.19 -14.43
N ILE A 88 34.05 -11.53 -13.90
CA ILE A 88 34.23 -10.28 -13.15
C ILE A 88 33.42 -10.36 -11.86
N TRP A 89 34.09 -10.13 -10.73
CA TRP A 89 33.46 -9.98 -9.43
C TRP A 89 33.59 -8.53 -8.96
N ALA A 90 32.45 -7.85 -8.93
CA ALA A 90 32.36 -6.47 -8.47
C ALA A 90 32.10 -6.43 -6.96
N ASN A 91 32.69 -5.45 -6.27
CA ASN A 91 32.40 -5.24 -4.86
C ASN A 91 31.17 -4.35 -4.72
N PHE A 92 30.24 -4.78 -3.87
CA PHE A 92 29.12 -3.97 -3.46
C PHE A 92 29.10 -3.85 -1.95
N TYR A 93 28.94 -2.62 -1.45
CA TYR A 93 28.94 -2.35 -0.03
C TYR A 93 27.84 -1.38 0.36
N THR A 94 27.16 -1.70 1.45
CA THR A 94 26.06 -0.87 1.97
C THR A 94 26.58 0.25 2.85
N LEU A 95 25.86 1.37 2.83
CA LEU A 95 26.08 2.53 3.67
C LEU A 95 24.74 3.16 4.04
N GLY A 96 24.74 4.07 5.00
CA GLY A 96 23.52 4.77 5.45
C GLY A 96 23.15 4.41 6.88
N THR A 97 21.86 4.36 7.18
CA THR A 97 21.34 4.09 8.53
C THR A 97 20.32 2.98 8.45
N ILE A 98 20.66 1.80 8.95
CA ILE A 98 19.79 0.63 8.96
C ILE A 98 19.36 0.33 10.38
N ALA A 99 18.11 -0.09 10.56
CA ALA A 99 17.60 -0.54 11.84
C ALA A 99 18.37 -1.78 12.35
N ALA A 100 18.43 -1.92 13.68
CA ALA A 100 19.20 -2.99 14.30
C ALA A 100 18.54 -4.35 14.00
N GLY A 101 19.34 -5.33 13.56
CA GLY A 101 18.84 -6.66 13.19
C GLY A 101 18.21 -6.76 11.81
N SER A 102 18.14 -5.65 11.05
CA SER A 102 17.68 -5.71 9.65
C SER A 102 18.67 -6.48 8.77
N LEU A 103 18.14 -7.28 7.85
CA LEU A 103 18.93 -8.14 6.96
C LEU A 103 18.89 -7.60 5.54
N VAL A 104 20.07 -7.32 4.98
CA VAL A 104 20.22 -6.97 3.57
C VAL A 104 20.30 -8.24 2.73
N TYR A 105 19.55 -8.26 1.64
CA TYR A 105 19.59 -9.33 0.65
C TYR A 105 19.58 -8.74 -0.74
N TRP A 106 19.99 -9.53 -1.72
CA TRP A 106 20.33 -9.02 -3.05
C TRP A 106 19.73 -9.89 -4.12
N MET A 107 19.37 -9.25 -5.22
CA MET A 107 18.88 -9.90 -6.41
C MET A 107 19.78 -9.56 -7.58
N GLN A 108 20.05 -10.57 -8.39
CA GLN A 108 20.64 -10.43 -9.72
C GLN A 108 19.87 -11.31 -10.68
N ASN A 109 19.41 -10.77 -11.81
CA ASN A 109 18.69 -11.54 -12.83
C ASN A 109 17.49 -12.35 -12.28
N GLY A 110 16.74 -11.77 -11.34
CA GLY A 110 15.58 -12.43 -10.70
C GLY A 110 15.92 -13.54 -9.70
N VAL A 111 17.20 -13.72 -9.36
CA VAL A 111 17.68 -14.77 -8.43
C VAL A 111 18.30 -14.14 -7.18
N LEU A 112 18.06 -14.77 -6.03
CA LEU A 112 18.70 -14.39 -4.77
C LEU A 112 20.21 -14.65 -4.85
N VAL A 113 21.02 -13.62 -4.62
CA VAL A 113 22.47 -13.77 -4.47
C VAL A 113 22.77 -14.29 -3.08
N THR A 114 23.62 -15.32 -3.00
CA THR A 114 24.12 -15.85 -1.73
C THR A 114 24.94 -14.77 -1.01
N ASN A 115 24.56 -14.47 0.24
CA ASN A 115 25.33 -13.54 1.09
C ASN A 115 26.68 -14.14 1.50
N GLU A 116 27.60 -13.29 1.97
CA GLU A 116 28.88 -13.78 2.46
C GLU A 116 28.72 -14.81 3.59
N PRO A 117 29.69 -15.72 3.73
CA PRO A 117 29.73 -16.63 4.86
C PRO A 117 29.62 -15.88 6.18
N THR A 118 28.81 -16.41 7.11
CA THR A 118 28.57 -15.87 8.46
C THR A 118 27.79 -14.55 8.55
N TYR A 119 27.29 -14.00 7.44
CA TYR A 119 26.42 -12.83 7.49
C TYR A 119 25.09 -13.13 8.20
N VAL A 120 24.75 -12.31 9.20
CA VAL A 120 23.51 -12.47 9.99
C VAL A 120 22.57 -11.28 9.79
N SER A 121 23.09 -10.06 9.89
CA SER A 121 22.32 -8.81 9.74
C SER A 121 23.28 -7.62 9.63
N GLY A 122 22.73 -6.45 9.30
CA GLY A 122 23.48 -5.20 9.30
C GLY A 122 24.11 -4.87 7.95
N HIS A 123 25.15 -4.02 7.98
CA HIS A 123 25.85 -3.63 6.77
C HIS A 123 26.61 -4.81 6.19
N ILE A 124 26.58 -4.90 4.87
CA ILE A 124 27.18 -5.94 4.06
C ILE A 124 28.15 -5.31 3.05
N ASP A 125 29.28 -5.98 2.83
CA ASP A 125 30.36 -5.61 1.89
C ASP A 125 30.88 -6.90 1.28
N GLN A 126 30.52 -7.21 0.03
CA GLN A 126 30.85 -8.49 -0.60
C GLN A 126 31.13 -8.36 -2.10
N LEU A 127 31.81 -9.37 -2.64
CA LEU A 127 32.03 -9.51 -4.07
C LEU A 127 30.88 -10.32 -4.68
N VAL A 128 30.32 -9.84 -5.78
CA VAL A 128 29.26 -10.53 -6.54
C VAL A 128 29.72 -10.67 -7.98
N LYS A 129 29.54 -11.87 -8.55
CA LYS A 129 29.86 -12.14 -9.95
C LYS A 129 28.90 -11.36 -10.85
N VAL A 130 29.43 -10.43 -11.64
CA VAL A 130 28.66 -9.56 -12.55
C VAL A 130 28.88 -9.89 -14.02
N THR A 131 29.93 -10.66 -14.32
CA THR A 131 30.18 -11.25 -15.63
C THR A 131 30.60 -12.70 -15.40
N ASP A 132 29.98 -13.61 -16.14
CA ASP A 132 30.25 -15.05 -16.12
C ASP A 132 30.62 -15.50 -17.54
N ALA A 133 31.82 -16.04 -17.72
CA ALA A 133 32.34 -16.47 -19.02
C ALA A 133 32.23 -15.41 -20.13
N GLY A 134 32.56 -14.15 -19.82
CA GLY A 134 32.48 -13.03 -20.75
C GLY A 134 31.06 -12.49 -21.01
N THR A 135 30.04 -13.06 -20.37
CA THR A 135 28.64 -12.61 -20.49
C THR A 135 28.21 -11.85 -19.24
N ASP A 136 27.73 -10.62 -19.42
CA ASP A 136 27.23 -9.81 -18.29
C ASP A 136 25.96 -10.41 -17.70
N VAL A 137 25.99 -10.64 -16.39
CA VAL A 137 24.82 -11.10 -15.63
C VAL A 137 23.96 -9.87 -15.32
N ASP A 138 22.73 -9.85 -15.85
CA ASP A 138 21.78 -8.73 -15.71
C ASP A 138 22.38 -7.36 -16.07
N SER A 139 23.21 -7.29 -17.13
CA SER A 139 23.93 -6.06 -17.49
C SER A 139 24.80 -5.50 -16.35
N LYS A 140 25.42 -6.39 -15.55
CA LYS A 140 26.22 -6.08 -14.34
C LYS A 140 25.42 -5.36 -13.24
N LYS A 141 24.11 -5.51 -13.23
CA LYS A 141 23.19 -4.83 -12.33
C LYS A 141 22.85 -5.70 -11.13
N ILE A 142 22.72 -5.07 -9.98
CA ILE A 142 22.28 -5.69 -8.72
C ILE A 142 21.22 -4.80 -8.08
N THR A 143 20.20 -5.42 -7.49
CA THR A 143 19.28 -4.72 -6.58
C THR A 143 19.47 -5.25 -5.17
N ALA A 144 19.85 -4.36 -4.25
CA ALA A 144 19.87 -4.65 -2.82
C ALA A 144 18.53 -4.25 -2.18
N PHE A 145 18.05 -5.08 -1.28
CA PHE A 145 16.80 -4.89 -0.55
C PHE A 145 17.03 -5.03 0.95
N ILE A 146 16.22 -4.31 1.71
CA ILE A 146 16.14 -4.42 3.17
C ILE A 146 14.65 -4.31 3.55
N ARG A 147 14.04 -5.47 3.85
CA ARG A 147 12.60 -5.62 4.02
C ARG A 147 12.26 -6.51 5.22
N ASN A 148 12.57 -6.00 6.40
CA ASN A 148 12.25 -6.61 7.68
C ASN A 148 10.90 -6.09 8.19
N LEU A 149 10.00 -7.00 8.59
CA LEU A 149 8.76 -6.61 9.26
C LEU A 149 9.08 -5.83 10.54
N GLY A 150 8.25 -4.83 10.85
CA GLY A 150 8.47 -3.86 11.92
C GLY A 150 9.38 -2.68 11.56
N ASP A 151 10.16 -2.78 10.47
CA ASP A 151 11.02 -1.70 9.96
C ASP A 151 10.46 -1.11 8.65
N THR A 152 10.75 0.15 8.36
CA THR A 152 10.51 0.73 7.04
C THR A 152 11.35 0.00 5.99
N TYR A 153 10.80 -0.26 4.82
CA TYR A 153 11.55 -0.92 3.75
C TYR A 153 12.40 0.07 2.94
N ASP A 154 13.48 -0.45 2.36
CA ASP A 154 14.24 0.25 1.32
C ASP A 154 14.80 -0.73 0.28
N HIS A 155 15.16 -0.19 -0.87
CA HIS A 155 15.92 -0.90 -1.90
C HIS A 155 16.76 0.09 -2.72
N PHE A 156 17.80 -0.45 -3.35
CA PHE A 156 18.68 0.32 -4.21
C PHE A 156 19.21 -0.55 -5.34
N GLU A 157 19.09 -0.04 -6.57
CA GLU A 157 19.61 -0.67 -7.78
C GLU A 157 20.91 0.03 -8.19
N VAL A 158 21.93 -0.76 -8.53
CA VAL A 158 23.25 -0.26 -8.95
C VAL A 158 23.82 -1.14 -10.05
N THR A 159 24.52 -0.53 -10.99
CA THR A 159 25.24 -1.21 -12.07
C THR A 159 26.74 -1.06 -11.84
N ALA A 160 27.47 -2.17 -11.82
CA ALA A 160 28.92 -2.15 -11.66
C ALA A 160 29.63 -1.57 -12.89
N THR A 161 30.84 -1.05 -12.70
CA THR A 161 31.68 -0.58 -13.79
C THR A 161 32.22 -1.74 -14.64
N ALA A 162 32.86 -1.44 -15.77
CA ALA A 162 33.43 -2.46 -16.66
C ALA A 162 34.41 -3.42 -15.94
N THR A 163 35.17 -2.93 -14.96
CA THR A 163 36.13 -3.70 -14.13
C THR A 163 35.54 -4.15 -12.78
N GLY A 164 34.22 -3.99 -12.61
CA GLY A 164 33.50 -4.24 -11.36
C GLY A 164 33.59 -3.07 -10.39
N GLY A 165 34.80 -2.71 -9.95
CA GLY A 165 35.06 -1.65 -8.99
C GLY A 165 34.38 -1.84 -7.63
N ARG A 166 34.35 -0.77 -6.82
CA ARG A 166 33.58 -0.71 -5.57
C ARG A 166 32.32 0.12 -5.75
N ASN A 167 31.18 -0.46 -5.43
CA ASN A 167 29.86 0.10 -5.72
C ASN A 167 29.11 0.39 -4.41
N PRO A 168 28.95 1.67 -4.04
CA PRO A 168 28.21 2.05 -2.83
C PRO A 168 26.71 1.83 -2.99
N ILE A 169 26.06 1.34 -1.92
CA ILE A 169 24.63 1.09 -1.86
C ILE A 169 24.05 1.83 -0.65
N PRO A 170 23.48 3.03 -0.85
CA PRO A 170 22.80 3.75 0.22
C PRO A 170 21.47 3.06 0.56
N LEU A 171 21.34 2.62 1.80
CA LEU A 171 20.10 2.09 2.37
C LEU A 171 19.74 2.84 3.64
N ALA A 172 18.44 3.09 3.83
CA ALA A 172 17.93 3.72 5.04
C ALA A 172 16.68 3.01 5.56
N THR A 173 16.75 2.46 6.78
CA THR A 173 15.60 1.89 7.47
C THR A 173 15.51 2.37 8.92
N GLY A 174 14.30 2.39 9.46
CA GLY A 174 14.01 2.70 10.85
C GLY A 174 12.75 1.98 11.31
N ASN A 175 12.41 2.10 12.59
CA ASN A 175 11.21 1.49 13.15
C ASN A 175 9.95 2.05 12.46
N ASP A 176 9.12 1.16 11.92
CA ASP A 176 7.83 1.50 11.32
C ASP A 176 6.71 1.37 12.35
N LEU A 177 6.17 2.50 12.81
CA LEU A 177 5.12 2.52 13.82
C LEU A 177 3.78 1.94 13.34
N ASN A 178 3.62 1.69 12.03
CA ASN A 178 2.40 1.19 11.43
C ASN A 178 2.47 -0.31 11.11
N ASP A 179 3.60 -0.97 11.40
CA ASP A 179 3.85 -2.38 11.17
C ASP A 179 4.34 -3.04 12.46
N ASP A 180 3.70 -4.14 12.87
CA ASP A 180 4.19 -4.93 13.99
C ASP A 180 5.22 -5.95 13.49
N ALA A 181 6.38 -5.99 14.13
CA ALA A 181 7.49 -6.87 13.77
C ALA A 181 7.15 -8.38 13.77
N ASP A 182 5.99 -8.73 14.33
CA ASP A 182 5.55 -10.09 14.58
C ASP A 182 4.36 -10.51 13.70
N SER A 183 4.05 -9.77 12.62
CA SER A 183 3.01 -10.16 11.66
C SER A 183 3.28 -11.55 11.08
N GLU A 184 2.36 -12.50 11.30
CA GLU A 184 2.45 -13.88 10.80
C GLU A 184 1.38 -14.18 9.74
N ALA A 185 1.57 -15.27 8.97
CA ALA A 185 0.61 -15.66 7.94
C ALA A 185 -0.83 -15.86 8.47
N GLY A 186 -0.97 -16.26 9.74
CA GLY A 186 -2.26 -16.46 10.40
C GLY A 186 -3.06 -15.16 10.57
N ASP A 187 -2.39 -14.02 10.73
CA ASP A 187 -3.02 -12.70 10.93
C ASP A 187 -3.79 -12.24 9.68
N PHE A 188 -3.41 -12.76 8.51
CA PHE A 188 -3.96 -12.41 7.20
C PHE A 188 -4.82 -13.52 6.60
N THR A 189 -5.33 -14.44 7.43
CA THR A 189 -6.22 -15.51 6.97
C THR A 189 -7.40 -14.93 6.19
N GLY A 190 -7.59 -15.38 4.95
CA GLY A 190 -8.63 -14.90 4.04
C GLY A 190 -8.24 -13.73 3.14
N ALA A 191 -7.06 -13.12 3.36
CA ALA A 191 -6.54 -12.09 2.48
C ALA A 191 -6.04 -12.72 1.17
N THR A 192 -6.26 -12.06 0.05
CA THR A 192 -5.77 -12.51 -1.26
C THR A 192 -5.17 -11.37 -2.05
N ILE A 193 -4.31 -11.71 -3.00
CA ILE A 193 -3.78 -10.78 -4.01
C ILE A 193 -3.99 -11.39 -5.38
N ASN A 194 -4.47 -10.59 -6.32
CA ASN A 194 -4.72 -11.03 -7.69
C ASN A 194 -4.18 -9.99 -8.68
N PHE A 195 -3.49 -10.46 -9.72
CA PHE A 195 -2.94 -9.63 -10.78
C PHE A 195 -3.84 -9.75 -12.01
N ALA A 196 -4.68 -8.75 -12.21
CA ALA A 196 -5.61 -8.70 -13.34
C ALA A 196 -6.05 -7.26 -13.59
N SER A 197 -6.32 -6.94 -14.86
CA SER A 197 -7.00 -5.68 -15.20
C SER A 197 -8.43 -5.71 -14.68
N ILE A 198 -8.73 -4.85 -13.71
CA ILE A 198 -10.03 -4.76 -13.06
C ILE A 198 -10.55 -3.32 -13.12
N SER A 199 -11.87 -3.17 -13.29
CA SER A 199 -12.55 -1.88 -13.18
C SER A 199 -13.26 -1.77 -11.84
N ARG A 200 -13.05 -0.66 -11.12
CA ARG A 200 -13.61 -0.39 -9.79
C ARG A 200 -14.03 1.07 -9.70
N ASP A 201 -15.09 1.34 -8.94
CA ASP A 201 -15.63 2.67 -8.72
C ASP A 201 -15.73 2.91 -7.20
N THR A 202 -15.17 4.02 -6.72
CA THR A 202 -15.28 4.46 -5.32
C THR A 202 -16.53 5.28 -5.06
N GLY A 203 -17.32 5.60 -6.10
CA GLY A 203 -18.43 6.55 -6.10
C GLY A 203 -18.12 7.85 -6.85
N THR A 204 -16.94 7.98 -7.46
CA THR A 204 -16.49 9.14 -8.24
C THR A 204 -16.30 8.84 -9.73
N GLY A 205 -16.65 7.64 -10.17
CA GLY A 205 -16.45 7.16 -11.54
C GLY A 205 -15.57 5.91 -11.56
N ALA A 206 -15.76 5.09 -12.58
CA ALA A 206 -15.00 3.85 -12.75
C ALA A 206 -13.56 4.14 -13.19
N HIS A 207 -12.61 3.52 -12.48
CA HIS A 207 -11.18 3.53 -12.79
C HIS A 207 -10.66 2.10 -13.00
N THR A 208 -9.50 1.97 -13.65
CA THR A 208 -8.87 0.68 -13.93
C THR A 208 -7.64 0.48 -13.05
N TYR A 209 -7.54 -0.72 -12.47
CA TYR A 209 -6.43 -1.17 -11.62
C TYR A 209 -5.88 -2.48 -12.19
N GLY A 210 -4.64 -2.83 -11.86
CA GLY A 210 -3.99 -4.08 -12.32
C GLY A 210 -3.69 -5.07 -11.19
N ILE A 211 -3.85 -4.65 -9.93
CA ILE A 211 -3.72 -5.50 -8.75
C ILE A 211 -4.95 -5.30 -7.87
N GLU A 212 -5.53 -6.39 -7.40
CA GLU A 212 -6.53 -6.39 -6.35
C GLU A 212 -5.95 -7.03 -5.10
N VAL A 213 -5.89 -6.26 -4.01
CA VAL A 213 -5.62 -6.74 -2.65
C VAL A 213 -6.97 -6.86 -1.97
N ASP A 214 -7.46 -8.08 -1.75
CA ASP A 214 -8.80 -8.33 -1.20
C ASP A 214 -8.74 -8.81 0.24
N LEU A 215 -9.35 -8.04 1.13
CA LEU A 215 -9.49 -8.33 2.56
C LEU A 215 -10.93 -8.70 2.95
N THR A 216 -11.85 -8.86 2.00
CA THR A 216 -13.29 -9.05 2.27
C THR A 216 -13.58 -10.27 3.17
N SER A 217 -12.71 -11.29 3.13
CA SER A 217 -12.84 -12.52 3.93
C SER A 217 -11.99 -12.50 5.21
N CYS A 218 -11.34 -11.39 5.54
CA CYS A 218 -10.52 -11.25 6.74
C CYS A 218 -11.34 -10.86 7.97
N ALA A 219 -10.85 -11.24 9.15
CA ALA A 219 -11.45 -10.83 10.43
C ALA A 219 -11.27 -9.33 10.70
N THR A 220 -10.13 -8.76 10.30
CA THR A 220 -9.85 -7.32 10.38
C THR A 220 -9.71 -6.76 8.97
N THR A 221 -10.35 -5.64 8.67
CA THR A 221 -10.32 -5.06 7.31
C THR A 221 -10.01 -3.56 7.31
N THR A 222 -9.28 -3.06 8.30
CA THR A 222 -8.88 -1.64 8.34
C THR A 222 -7.77 -1.32 7.33
N ALA A 223 -7.63 -0.05 6.94
CA ALA A 223 -6.55 0.44 6.10
C ALA A 223 -5.16 0.13 6.69
N ALA A 224 -5.02 0.22 8.02
CA ALA A 224 -3.79 -0.15 8.72
C ALA A 224 -3.48 -1.66 8.61
N HIS A 225 -4.50 -2.52 8.69
CA HIS A 225 -4.31 -3.97 8.52
C HIS A 225 -3.96 -4.34 7.08
N ALA A 226 -4.55 -3.66 6.09
CA ALA A 226 -4.16 -3.81 4.68
C ALA A 226 -2.70 -3.40 4.43
N TYR A 227 -2.23 -2.34 5.10
CA TYR A 227 -0.82 -1.95 5.04
C TYR A 227 0.13 -3.04 5.54
N LYS A 228 -0.18 -3.64 6.69
CA LYS A 228 0.60 -4.76 7.24
C LYS A 228 0.61 -5.95 6.28
N TYR A 229 -0.54 -6.28 5.69
CA TYR A 229 -0.63 -7.38 4.74
C TYR A 229 0.26 -7.18 3.51
N ILE A 230 0.27 -5.98 2.91
CA ILE A 230 1.11 -5.73 1.74
C ILE A 230 2.62 -5.72 2.08
N LYS A 231 2.99 -5.34 3.31
CA LYS A 231 4.36 -5.50 3.80
C LYS A 231 4.72 -6.97 4.00
N PHE A 232 3.81 -7.74 4.60
CA PHE A 232 3.94 -9.19 4.75
C PHE A 232 4.13 -9.87 3.39
N LEU A 233 3.35 -9.53 2.37
CA LEU A 233 3.51 -10.07 1.01
C LEU A 233 4.87 -9.77 0.39
N THR A 234 5.47 -8.62 0.69
CA THR A 234 6.71 -8.17 0.03
C THR A 234 7.96 -8.30 0.90
N ASN A 235 7.83 -8.96 2.06
CA ASN A 235 8.92 -9.13 3.01
C ASN A 235 10.01 -10.08 2.49
N ARG A 236 11.20 -10.01 3.09
CA ARG A 236 12.38 -10.81 2.69
C ARG A 236 12.19 -12.33 2.74
N LEU A 237 11.31 -12.83 3.60
CA LEU A 237 11.05 -14.26 3.79
C LEU A 237 10.09 -14.81 2.73
N ASN A 238 9.32 -13.96 2.04
CA ASN A 238 8.39 -14.43 1.03
C ASN A 238 9.12 -14.83 -0.27
N ASP A 239 9.44 -16.12 -0.43
CA ASP A 239 9.93 -16.72 -1.69
C ASP A 239 8.80 -17.16 -2.62
N SER A 240 7.56 -17.04 -2.21
CA SER A 240 6.43 -17.37 -3.07
C SER A 240 6.26 -16.30 -4.13
N ALA A 241 6.01 -16.73 -5.37
CA ALA A 241 5.64 -15.84 -6.45
C ALA A 241 4.29 -15.17 -6.12
N LEU A 242 4.18 -13.86 -6.35
CA LEU A 242 2.91 -13.15 -6.18
C LEU A 242 1.95 -13.35 -7.36
N ASP A 243 2.47 -13.77 -8.52
CA ASP A 243 1.69 -14.20 -9.70
C ASP A 243 2.53 -15.14 -10.58
N THR A 244 1.86 -15.86 -11.47
CA THR A 244 2.39 -16.77 -12.48
C THR A 244 3.48 -16.17 -13.39
N SER A 245 3.52 -14.84 -13.52
CA SER A 245 4.48 -14.10 -14.35
C SER A 245 5.43 -13.19 -13.56
N ILE A 246 5.35 -13.21 -12.23
CA ILE A 246 5.94 -12.19 -11.35
C ILE A 246 6.91 -12.85 -10.38
N GLU A 247 7.95 -12.08 -10.06
CA GLU A 247 8.97 -12.45 -9.11
C GLU A 247 8.41 -12.87 -7.74
N GLN A 248 9.26 -13.52 -6.96
CA GLN A 248 9.04 -13.77 -5.54
C GLN A 248 8.61 -12.47 -4.84
N GLY A 249 7.70 -12.53 -3.86
CA GLY A 249 7.22 -11.33 -3.17
C GLY A 249 8.34 -10.45 -2.61
N ARG A 250 9.43 -11.06 -2.14
CA ARG A 250 10.65 -10.39 -1.70
C ARG A 250 11.32 -9.49 -2.75
N PHE A 251 11.10 -9.70 -4.05
CA PHE A 251 11.71 -8.93 -5.14
C PHE A 251 10.74 -8.01 -5.88
N PHE A 252 9.43 -8.19 -5.67
CA PHE A 252 8.43 -7.31 -6.28
C PHE A 252 8.70 -5.83 -5.95
N GLN A 253 8.63 -4.96 -6.95
CA GLN A 253 8.94 -3.51 -6.83
C GLN A 253 7.86 -2.61 -7.42
N LYS A 254 7.15 -3.06 -8.45
CA LYS A 254 6.11 -2.31 -9.17
C LYS A 254 5.34 -3.22 -10.12
N LEU A 255 4.12 -2.81 -10.45
CA LEU A 255 3.25 -3.51 -11.41
C LEU A 255 3.72 -3.32 -12.87
N ALA A 256 3.93 -2.09 -13.30
CA ALA A 256 4.29 -1.79 -14.69
C ALA A 256 5.67 -1.13 -14.76
N ALA A 257 6.43 -1.40 -15.84
CA ALA A 257 7.77 -0.85 -16.02
C ALA A 257 7.80 0.70 -15.94
N ALA A 258 6.74 1.36 -16.42
CA ALA A 258 6.58 2.81 -16.39
C ALA A 258 6.22 3.40 -15.01
N SER A 259 5.82 2.57 -14.04
CA SER A 259 5.51 3.03 -12.68
C SER A 259 6.79 3.37 -11.91
N SER A 260 6.70 4.38 -11.05
CA SER A 260 7.74 4.66 -10.05
C SER A 260 7.77 3.53 -9.02
N THR A 261 8.98 3.09 -8.64
CA THR A 261 9.12 2.20 -7.49
C THR A 261 8.85 2.97 -6.21
N ILE A 262 8.24 2.30 -5.24
CA ILE A 262 7.99 2.86 -3.91
C ILE A 262 8.88 2.11 -2.92
N LYS A 263 9.77 2.85 -2.25
CA LYS A 263 10.74 2.25 -1.32
C LYS A 263 10.09 1.63 -0.08
N ALA A 264 9.10 2.30 0.50
CA ALA A 264 8.46 1.91 1.76
C ALA A 264 7.60 0.63 1.67
N SER A 265 6.85 0.44 0.58
CA SER A 265 6.25 -0.84 0.18
C SER A 265 5.76 -0.74 -1.28
N PRO A 266 6.05 -1.74 -2.13
CA PRO A 266 5.70 -1.72 -3.56
C PRO A 266 4.21 -1.56 -3.89
N LEU A 267 3.32 -1.92 -2.95
CA LEU A 267 1.88 -1.97 -3.17
C LEU A 267 1.14 -0.77 -2.54
N GLY A 268 1.82 0.03 -1.72
CA GLY A 268 1.23 1.21 -1.06
C GLY A 268 2.04 1.73 0.12
N THR A 269 1.65 2.88 0.64
CA THR A 269 2.29 3.51 1.81
C THR A 269 1.24 3.89 2.84
N PHE A 270 1.60 3.91 4.12
CA PHE A 270 0.71 4.35 5.20
C PHE A 270 1.30 5.55 5.92
N ALA A 271 0.57 6.66 5.94
CA ALA A 271 1.00 7.90 6.57
C ALA A 271 -0.19 8.71 7.07
N GLY A 272 -0.06 9.32 8.26
CA GLY A 272 -1.10 10.18 8.82
C GLY A 272 -2.44 9.47 9.06
N GLY A 273 -2.43 8.16 9.29
CA GLY A 273 -3.64 7.34 9.45
C GLY A 273 -4.33 6.96 8.14
N LYS A 274 -3.73 7.25 6.98
CA LYS A 274 -4.23 6.91 5.65
C LYS A 274 -3.32 5.91 4.94
N LEU A 275 -3.94 4.95 4.26
CA LEU A 275 -3.31 4.08 3.26
C LEU A 275 -3.41 4.74 1.88
N PHE A 276 -2.26 4.95 1.25
CA PHE A 276 -2.13 5.39 -0.13
C PHE A 276 -1.74 4.18 -0.98
N GLY A 277 -2.65 3.71 -1.83
CA GLY A 277 -2.37 2.62 -2.76
C GLY A 277 -1.36 3.03 -3.83
N ALA A 278 -0.43 2.12 -4.15
CA ALA A 278 0.46 2.33 -5.29
C ALA A 278 -0.34 2.41 -6.60
N ALA A 279 0.27 3.00 -7.64
CA ALA A 279 -0.38 3.14 -8.94
C ALA A 279 -0.87 1.78 -9.48
N GLY A 280 -2.17 1.69 -9.73
CA GLY A 280 -2.82 0.48 -10.23
C GLY A 280 -3.14 -0.58 -9.15
N VAL A 281 -3.01 -0.27 -7.86
CA VAL A 281 -3.39 -1.17 -6.76
C VAL A 281 -4.75 -0.78 -6.18
N TRP A 282 -5.69 -1.71 -6.23
CA TRP A 282 -7.00 -1.61 -5.59
C TRP A 282 -7.02 -2.39 -4.27
N PHE A 283 -7.73 -1.86 -3.27
CA PHE A 283 -7.98 -2.54 -2.00
C PHE A 283 -9.48 -2.81 -1.83
N ALA A 284 -9.85 -4.09 -1.74
CA ALA A 284 -11.23 -4.50 -1.50
C ALA A 284 -11.46 -4.87 -0.03
N GLY A 285 -12.69 -4.65 0.44
CA GLY A 285 -13.12 -5.01 1.79
C GLY A 285 -12.74 -4.03 2.91
N ILE A 286 -12.10 -2.90 2.60
CA ILE A 286 -11.66 -1.93 3.62
C ILE A 286 -12.84 -1.32 4.38
N SER A 287 -12.86 -1.44 5.71
CA SER A 287 -13.97 -1.00 6.56
C SER A 287 -13.94 0.50 6.86
N ASP A 288 -12.75 1.11 6.95
CA ASP A 288 -12.54 2.54 7.19
C ASP A 288 -12.12 3.24 5.89
N THR A 289 -12.96 3.16 4.85
CA THR A 289 -12.68 3.68 3.50
C THR A 289 -12.30 5.17 3.43
N ALA A 290 -12.64 5.97 4.45
CA ALA A 290 -12.18 7.35 4.58
C ALA A 290 -10.65 7.47 4.77
N ASN A 291 -10.01 6.40 5.21
CA ASN A 291 -8.56 6.27 5.39
C ASN A 291 -7.86 5.67 4.17
N LEU A 292 -8.55 5.51 3.03
CA LEU A 292 -7.98 4.96 1.81
C LEU A 292 -7.97 6.02 0.69
N GLU A 293 -6.83 6.15 0.04
CA GLU A 293 -6.64 6.95 -1.16
C GLU A 293 -5.91 6.12 -2.22
N LEU A 294 -6.36 6.21 -3.46
CA LEU A 294 -5.92 5.33 -4.54
C LEU A 294 -5.34 6.14 -5.71
N THR A 295 -4.45 5.47 -6.44
CA THR A 295 -3.96 5.91 -7.74
C THR A 295 -4.26 4.84 -8.78
N ASP A 296 -4.95 5.17 -9.86
CA ASP A 296 -5.29 4.20 -10.90
C ASP A 296 -4.08 3.81 -11.78
N THR A 297 -4.26 2.84 -12.68
CA THR A 297 -3.18 2.39 -13.59
C THR A 297 -2.74 3.48 -14.57
N ALA A 298 -3.59 4.46 -14.87
CA ALA A 298 -3.26 5.59 -15.73
C ALA A 298 -2.51 6.72 -14.99
N GLY A 299 -2.36 6.62 -13.67
CA GLY A 299 -1.70 7.62 -12.83
C GLY A 299 -2.64 8.71 -12.30
N THR A 300 -3.97 8.53 -12.40
CA THR A 300 -4.93 9.43 -11.75
C THR A 300 -4.85 9.24 -10.24
N THR A 301 -4.44 10.29 -9.53
CA THR A 301 -4.24 10.29 -8.07
C THR A 301 -5.45 10.86 -7.33
N GLY A 302 -5.50 10.71 -6.00
CA GLY A 302 -6.54 11.33 -5.16
C GLY A 302 -7.91 10.67 -5.26
N ILE A 303 -7.98 9.42 -5.74
CA ILE A 303 -9.24 8.69 -5.85
C ILE A 303 -9.63 8.21 -4.44
N THR A 304 -10.70 8.78 -3.89
CA THR A 304 -11.20 8.48 -2.54
C THR A 304 -12.65 8.05 -2.57
N TYR A 305 -13.14 7.48 -1.47
CA TYR A 305 -14.57 7.26 -1.27
C TYR A 305 -15.28 8.56 -0.86
N PRO A 306 -16.54 8.78 -1.30
CA PRO A 306 -17.35 9.88 -0.82
C PRO A 306 -17.48 9.86 0.70
N VAL A 307 -17.41 11.03 1.32
CA VAL A 307 -17.65 11.17 2.76
C VAL A 307 -19.10 10.81 3.05
N SER A 308 -19.34 9.96 4.06
CA SER A 308 -20.69 9.67 4.54
C SER A 308 -20.86 10.12 5.99
N PHE A 309 -22.09 10.49 6.36
CA PHE A 309 -22.43 10.96 7.70
C PHE A 309 -23.77 10.40 8.16
N ALA A 310 -24.02 10.51 9.45
CA ALA A 310 -25.30 10.22 10.09
C ALA A 310 -25.98 11.50 10.57
N VAL A 311 -27.31 11.51 10.50
CA VAL A 311 -28.15 12.50 11.17
C VAL A 311 -28.92 11.80 12.28
N THR A 312 -28.86 12.35 13.49
CA THR A 312 -29.53 11.80 14.67
C THR A 312 -30.38 12.86 15.35
N VAL A 313 -31.63 12.52 15.66
CA VAL A 313 -32.45 13.26 16.62
C VAL A 313 -32.47 12.50 17.93
N SER A 314 -31.92 13.08 18.99
CA SER A 314 -31.89 12.51 20.34
C SER A 314 -32.93 13.16 21.26
N GLY A 315 -33.15 12.62 22.45
CA GLY A 315 -34.09 13.20 23.41
C GLY A 315 -35.56 12.99 23.06
N VAL A 316 -35.86 12.05 22.16
CA VAL A 316 -37.22 11.62 21.81
C VAL A 316 -37.66 10.44 22.67
N VAL A 317 -38.92 10.04 22.60
CA VAL A 317 -39.38 8.76 23.16
C VAL A 317 -40.25 8.00 22.17
N SER A 318 -40.49 6.73 22.46
CA SER A 318 -41.38 5.89 21.64
C SER A 318 -42.73 6.56 21.36
N GLY A 319 -43.10 6.62 20.09
CA GLY A 319 -44.32 7.25 19.59
C GLY A 319 -44.19 8.73 19.21
N ASP A 320 -43.04 9.38 19.39
CA ASP A 320 -42.82 10.74 18.88
C ASP A 320 -42.68 10.70 17.34
N GLN A 321 -43.34 11.60 16.62
CA GLN A 321 -43.16 11.78 15.18
C GLN A 321 -41.90 12.62 14.94
N VAL A 322 -40.92 12.06 14.22
CA VAL A 322 -39.63 12.72 13.95
C VAL A 322 -39.47 12.92 12.45
N LEU A 323 -39.29 14.19 12.06
CA LEU A 323 -39.01 14.60 10.69
C LEU A 323 -37.72 15.40 10.66
N VAL A 324 -36.79 15.00 9.79
CA VAL A 324 -35.64 15.84 9.41
C VAL A 324 -35.65 15.98 7.89
N ALA A 325 -35.70 17.22 7.43
CA ALA A 325 -35.70 17.55 6.01
C ALA A 325 -34.78 18.72 5.72
N ARG A 326 -34.37 18.89 4.46
CA ARG A 326 -33.60 20.06 4.05
C ARG A 326 -34.42 21.32 4.26
N ALA A 327 -33.75 22.37 4.74
CA ALA A 327 -34.34 23.67 4.90
C ALA A 327 -34.11 24.53 3.64
N THR A 328 -35.04 25.43 3.35
CA THR A 328 -34.77 26.64 2.57
C THR A 328 -33.79 27.53 3.35
N GLY A 329 -33.18 28.53 2.70
CA GLY A 329 -32.40 29.57 3.39
C GLY A 329 -33.26 30.39 4.35
N ASP A 330 -32.94 31.66 4.56
CA ASP A 330 -33.73 32.52 5.46
C ASP A 330 -35.08 32.93 4.82
N PRO A 331 -36.25 32.66 5.45
CA PRO A 331 -36.45 31.97 6.74
C PRO A 331 -36.37 30.45 6.61
N LEU A 332 -35.69 29.82 7.57
CA LEU A 332 -35.46 28.37 7.61
C LEU A 332 -36.82 27.64 7.69
N ALA A 333 -37.28 27.11 6.57
CA ALA A 333 -38.48 26.30 6.45
C ALA A 333 -38.16 25.03 5.69
N ILE A 334 -38.98 23.98 5.81
CA ILE A 334 -38.77 22.77 5.00
C ILE A 334 -38.83 23.14 3.51
N ASN A 335 -37.81 22.76 2.75
CA ASN A 335 -37.77 22.93 1.31
C ASN A 335 -38.73 21.94 0.63
N LYS A 336 -40.03 22.27 0.64
CA LYS A 336 -41.09 21.44 0.04
C LYS A 336 -40.99 21.31 -1.48
N SER A 337 -40.19 22.17 -2.12
CA SER A 337 -39.93 22.18 -3.56
C SER A 337 -38.48 21.80 -3.87
N GLN A 338 -37.88 20.92 -3.05
CA GLN A 338 -36.55 20.37 -3.30
C GLN A 338 -36.43 19.82 -4.73
N PHE A 339 -37.50 19.17 -5.19
CA PHE A 339 -37.70 18.77 -6.57
C PHE A 339 -39.07 19.25 -7.07
N THR A 340 -39.24 19.32 -8.39
CA THR A 340 -40.54 19.51 -9.03
C THR A 340 -40.86 18.29 -9.88
N ILE A 341 -42.12 17.84 -9.86
CA ILE A 341 -42.59 16.70 -10.64
C ILE A 341 -42.63 17.08 -12.12
N ALA A 342 -41.88 16.36 -12.95
CA ALA A 342 -41.97 16.42 -14.41
C ALA A 342 -43.07 15.48 -14.94
N SER A 343 -43.13 14.26 -14.40
CA SER A 343 -44.15 13.26 -14.75
C SER A 343 -44.30 12.21 -13.64
N VAL A 344 -45.43 11.51 -13.66
CA VAL A 344 -45.72 10.37 -12.78
C VAL A 344 -46.27 9.20 -13.57
N THR A 345 -46.01 7.99 -13.10
CA THR A 345 -46.74 6.77 -13.49
C THR A 345 -47.38 6.16 -12.25
N SER A 346 -47.99 4.98 -12.35
CA SER A 346 -48.55 4.29 -11.18
C SER A 346 -47.51 3.85 -10.13
N ASN A 347 -46.22 3.88 -10.46
CA ASN A 347 -45.14 3.41 -9.59
C ASN A 347 -43.86 4.27 -9.68
N SER A 348 -43.88 5.43 -10.34
CA SER A 348 -42.69 6.27 -10.45
C SER A 348 -43.01 7.75 -10.43
N ILE A 349 -42.03 8.54 -9.99
CA ILE A 349 -42.03 9.99 -10.02
C ILE A 349 -40.75 10.44 -10.71
N THR A 350 -40.86 11.20 -11.80
CA THR A 350 -39.72 11.80 -12.49
C THR A 350 -39.59 13.27 -12.08
N ALA A 351 -38.42 13.69 -11.64
CA ALA A 351 -38.09 15.06 -11.28
C ALA A 351 -37.68 15.91 -12.50
N THR A 352 -37.82 17.23 -12.38
CA THR A 352 -37.31 18.22 -13.34
C THR A 352 -35.82 18.53 -13.18
N ALA A 353 -35.16 17.96 -12.18
CA ALA A 353 -33.73 18.08 -11.94
C ALA A 353 -33.14 16.72 -11.58
N ASP A 354 -31.83 16.59 -11.74
CA ASP A 354 -31.14 15.35 -11.42
C ASP A 354 -31.08 15.16 -9.89
N ILE A 355 -31.20 13.92 -9.46
CA ILE A 355 -31.16 13.50 -8.07
C ILE A 355 -29.69 13.34 -7.68
N ALA A 356 -29.25 14.10 -6.69
CA ALA A 356 -27.89 14.05 -6.20
C ALA A 356 -27.64 12.82 -5.31
N ALA A 357 -26.37 12.41 -5.20
CA ALA A 357 -25.94 11.22 -4.46
C ALA A 357 -26.20 11.29 -2.94
N ASP A 358 -26.46 12.49 -2.41
CA ASP A 358 -26.86 12.71 -1.01
C ASP A 358 -28.33 12.29 -0.71
N ILE A 359 -29.04 11.77 -1.72
CA ILE A 359 -30.34 11.10 -1.57
C ILE A 359 -30.15 9.59 -1.53
N THR A 360 -30.58 8.94 -0.44
CA THR A 360 -30.42 7.48 -0.30
C THR A 360 -31.19 6.71 -1.36
N GLN A 361 -30.66 5.55 -1.78
CA GLN A 361 -31.24 4.75 -2.87
C GLN A 361 -32.69 4.33 -2.61
N ALA A 362 -33.07 4.13 -1.35
CA ALA A 362 -34.45 3.90 -0.93
C ALA A 362 -34.83 4.85 0.21
N GLY A 363 -36.12 5.15 0.35
CA GLY A 363 -36.58 6.09 1.37
C GLY A 363 -38.02 6.54 1.19
N LYS A 364 -38.31 7.74 1.68
CA LYS A 364 -39.64 8.36 1.62
C LYS A 364 -39.61 9.64 0.81
N ILE A 365 -40.70 9.93 0.12
CA ILE A 365 -40.98 11.19 -0.58
C ILE A 365 -42.22 11.81 0.08
N ARG A 366 -42.25 13.13 0.20
CA ARG A 366 -43.42 13.89 0.64
C ARG A 366 -43.91 14.78 -0.49
N ILE A 367 -45.17 14.59 -0.91
CA ILE A 367 -45.87 15.46 -1.86
C ILE A 367 -47.06 16.08 -1.12
N GLY A 368 -46.96 17.38 -0.82
CA GLY A 368 -47.88 18.02 0.13
C GLY A 368 -47.81 17.34 1.50
N ASP A 369 -48.93 16.81 1.97
CA ASP A 369 -49.03 16.12 3.26
C ASP A 369 -49.00 14.58 3.14
N VAL A 370 -48.96 14.06 1.90
CA VAL A 370 -48.96 12.62 1.62
C VAL A 370 -47.52 12.10 1.55
N GLN A 371 -47.28 10.96 2.20
CA GLN A 371 -46.01 10.25 2.17
C GLN A 371 -46.07 9.12 1.13
N TYR A 372 -44.98 8.98 0.40
CA TYR A 372 -44.71 7.91 -0.55
C TYR A 372 -43.42 7.21 -0.13
N GLU A 373 -43.30 5.92 -0.36
CA GLU A 373 -42.04 5.18 -0.27
C GLU A 373 -41.49 4.96 -1.67
N TYR A 374 -40.17 4.92 -1.83
CA TYR A 374 -39.49 4.54 -3.07
C TYR A 374 -38.37 3.55 -2.76
N THR A 375 -38.07 2.65 -3.71
CA THR A 375 -37.08 1.58 -3.51
C THR A 375 -35.80 1.78 -4.29
N SER A 376 -35.81 2.63 -5.32
CA SER A 376 -34.64 3.01 -6.10
C SER A 376 -34.83 4.38 -6.74
N TRP A 377 -33.73 5.00 -7.17
CA TRP A 377 -33.75 6.10 -8.12
C TRP A 377 -32.61 6.00 -9.13
N ALA A 378 -32.80 6.61 -10.31
CA ALA A 378 -31.76 6.74 -11.32
C ALA A 378 -31.92 8.07 -12.06
N THR A 379 -30.84 8.85 -12.13
CA THR A 379 -30.74 10.19 -12.76
C THR A 379 -31.80 11.18 -12.26
N ARG A 380 -33.08 11.03 -12.64
CA ARG A 380 -34.21 11.91 -12.30
C ARG A 380 -35.43 11.16 -11.78
N THR A 381 -35.44 9.83 -11.86
CA THR A 381 -36.65 9.04 -11.66
C THR A 381 -36.55 8.22 -10.39
N PHE A 382 -37.47 8.46 -9.45
CA PHE A 382 -37.75 7.58 -8.33
C PHE A 382 -38.66 6.44 -8.80
N SER A 383 -38.30 5.19 -8.47
CA SER A 383 -39.01 3.97 -8.86
C SER A 383 -39.42 3.15 -7.63
N GLY A 384 -40.37 2.24 -7.80
CA GLY A 384 -40.94 1.50 -6.67
C GLY A 384 -41.85 2.37 -5.81
N VAL A 385 -42.40 3.44 -6.38
CA VAL A 385 -43.15 4.44 -5.63
C VAL A 385 -44.50 3.87 -5.18
N THR A 386 -44.79 3.94 -3.87
CA THR A 386 -46.06 3.50 -3.29
C THR A 386 -46.52 4.43 -2.16
N PRO A 387 -47.82 4.75 -2.02
CA PRO A 387 -48.95 4.39 -2.89
C PRO A 387 -48.85 4.98 -4.32
N ASP A 388 -49.78 4.64 -5.21
CA ASP A 388 -49.82 5.15 -6.59
C ASP A 388 -49.78 6.71 -6.63
N PRO A 389 -48.77 7.33 -7.25
CA PRO A 389 -48.62 8.79 -7.32
C PRO A 389 -49.36 9.42 -8.51
N THR A 390 -50.15 8.67 -9.27
CA THR A 390 -50.86 9.17 -10.47
C THR A 390 -51.69 10.40 -10.15
N GLY A 391 -51.57 11.42 -11.00
CA GLY A 391 -52.26 12.70 -10.86
C GLY A 391 -51.60 13.69 -9.89
N LYS A 392 -50.48 13.33 -9.24
CA LYS A 392 -49.69 14.29 -8.46
C LYS A 392 -48.89 15.23 -9.35
N THR A 393 -48.84 16.50 -8.96
CA THR A 393 -48.11 17.58 -9.63
C THR A 393 -47.45 18.50 -8.59
N GLY A 394 -46.56 19.38 -9.03
CA GLY A 394 -45.94 20.40 -8.17
C GLY A 394 -44.64 19.96 -7.47
N GLY A 395 -44.32 20.64 -6.37
CA GLY A 395 -43.09 20.42 -5.61
C GLY A 395 -43.16 19.20 -4.68
N PHE A 396 -42.03 18.53 -4.50
CA PHE A 396 -41.86 17.45 -3.53
C PHE A 396 -40.47 17.46 -2.91
N TYR A 397 -40.30 16.72 -1.82
CA TYR A 397 -39.02 16.60 -1.13
C TYR A 397 -38.79 15.22 -0.55
N VAL A 398 -37.52 14.91 -0.30
CA VAL A 398 -37.04 13.66 0.30
C VAL A 398 -36.50 13.98 1.69
N PRO A 399 -37.23 13.64 2.78
CA PRO A 399 -36.71 13.78 4.13
C PRO A 399 -35.54 12.83 4.40
N LEU A 400 -34.59 13.28 5.23
CA LEU A 400 -33.51 12.44 5.75
C LEU A 400 -34.05 11.46 6.79
N ILE A 401 -34.98 11.92 7.64
CA ILE A 401 -35.69 11.13 8.64
C ILE A 401 -37.17 11.46 8.51
N ASP A 402 -38.02 10.45 8.44
CA ASP A 402 -39.48 10.59 8.49
C ASP A 402 -40.07 9.32 9.11
N GLN A 403 -40.08 9.25 10.44
CA GLN A 403 -40.47 8.05 11.16
C GLN A 403 -40.98 8.32 12.58
N VAL A 404 -41.67 7.33 13.13
CA VAL A 404 -42.05 7.31 14.53
C VAL A 404 -40.88 6.78 15.35
N ALA A 405 -40.46 7.52 16.38
CA ALA A 405 -39.43 7.06 17.30
C ALA A 405 -39.87 5.77 17.99
N LEU A 406 -38.95 4.81 18.12
CA LEU A 406 -39.16 3.56 18.85
C LEU A 406 -38.36 3.52 20.16
N SER A 407 -37.39 4.42 20.31
CA SER A 407 -36.45 4.50 21.43
C SER A 407 -36.18 5.97 21.79
N THR A 408 -35.05 6.24 22.43
CA THR A 408 -34.62 7.58 22.86
C THR A 408 -33.96 8.42 21.76
N SER A 409 -33.73 7.82 20.60
CA SER A 409 -33.11 8.49 19.44
C SER A 409 -33.58 7.89 18.13
N VAL A 410 -33.50 8.70 17.08
CA VAL A 410 -33.82 8.31 15.71
C VAL A 410 -32.66 8.73 14.82
N SER A 411 -32.05 7.77 14.11
CA SER A 411 -30.87 8.02 13.29
C SER A 411 -31.09 7.54 11.85
N LYS A 412 -30.56 8.30 10.90
CA LYS A 412 -30.32 7.86 9.52
C LYS A 412 -28.82 7.89 9.29
N THR A 413 -28.26 6.75 8.89
CA THR A 413 -26.82 6.56 8.62
C THR A 413 -26.57 6.39 7.12
N GLY A 414 -25.31 6.51 6.70
CA GLY A 414 -24.88 6.23 5.32
C GLY A 414 -25.33 7.27 4.29
N ILE A 415 -25.55 8.53 4.71
CA ILE A 415 -25.88 9.61 3.78
C ILE A 415 -24.57 10.14 3.19
N ILE A 416 -24.46 10.20 1.87
CA ILE A 416 -23.29 10.78 1.19
C ILE A 416 -23.31 12.30 1.34
N TYR A 417 -22.19 12.89 1.68
CA TYR A 417 -22.01 14.33 1.72
C TYR A 417 -21.56 14.85 0.34
N VAL A 418 -22.29 15.82 -0.21
CA VAL A 418 -21.98 16.44 -1.51
C VAL A 418 -21.55 17.90 -1.34
N ALA A 419 -22.28 18.67 -0.54
CA ALA A 419 -22.00 20.08 -0.23
C ALA A 419 -22.67 20.47 1.10
N PRO A 420 -22.32 21.60 1.72
CA PRO A 420 -23.00 22.08 2.92
C PRO A 420 -24.49 22.33 2.67
N PHE A 421 -25.36 21.90 3.58
CA PHE A 421 -26.78 22.23 3.52
C PHE A 421 -27.41 22.30 4.92
N SER A 422 -28.43 23.16 5.05
CA SER A 422 -29.19 23.29 6.29
C SER A 422 -30.30 22.24 6.36
N VAL A 423 -30.52 21.71 7.56
CA VAL A 423 -31.65 20.83 7.88
C VAL A 423 -32.50 21.47 8.97
N ILE A 424 -33.78 21.08 8.99
CA ILE A 424 -34.69 21.37 10.08
C ILE A 424 -35.24 20.05 10.63
N ALA A 425 -35.14 19.90 11.94
CA ALA A 425 -35.72 18.79 12.68
C ALA A 425 -37.01 19.24 13.36
N ARG A 426 -38.05 18.41 13.25
CA ARG A 426 -39.32 18.58 13.95
C ARG A 426 -39.63 17.32 14.75
N VAL A 427 -40.01 17.51 16.00
CA VAL A 427 -40.53 16.45 16.86
C VAL A 427 -41.91 16.85 17.34
N ARG A 428 -42.89 15.97 17.11
CA ARG A 428 -44.29 16.23 17.47
C ARG A 428 -44.94 15.01 18.09
N LYS A 429 -45.67 15.22 19.18
CA LYS A 429 -46.59 14.27 19.77
C LYS A 429 -47.62 15.06 20.59
N LYS A 430 -48.86 14.58 20.65
CA LYS A 430 -49.85 15.15 21.59
C LYS A 430 -49.30 15.01 23.03
N GLY A 431 -49.43 16.05 23.86
CA GLY A 431 -48.90 16.12 25.22
C GLY A 431 -47.53 16.80 25.37
N ILE A 432 -46.87 17.19 24.27
CA ILE A 432 -45.64 18.01 24.29
C ILE A 432 -45.79 19.23 23.39
N LEU A 433 -45.11 20.32 23.73
CA LEU A 433 -44.99 21.46 22.85
C LEU A 433 -44.25 21.03 21.57
N PRO A 434 -44.66 21.50 20.37
CA PRO A 434 -43.95 21.20 19.14
C PRO A 434 -42.50 21.66 19.22
N PHE A 435 -41.56 20.73 18.99
CA PHE A 435 -40.15 21.05 18.91
C PHE A 435 -39.73 21.28 17.47
N GLU A 436 -38.95 22.33 17.24
CA GLU A 436 -38.33 22.66 15.97
C GLU A 436 -36.93 23.22 16.23
N ASN A 437 -35.94 22.70 15.53
CA ASN A 437 -34.58 23.27 15.55
C ASN A 437 -33.88 22.99 14.23
N SER A 438 -32.90 23.82 13.88
CA SER A 438 -32.12 23.70 12.66
C SER A 438 -30.67 23.33 12.95
N ALA A 439 -30.01 22.71 11.97
CA ALA A 439 -28.58 22.46 12.01
C ALA A 439 -27.98 22.62 10.60
N LEU A 440 -26.69 22.94 10.54
CA LEU A 440 -25.91 22.91 9.31
C LEU A 440 -25.19 21.55 9.22
N VAL A 441 -25.28 20.90 8.05
CA VAL A 441 -24.55 19.67 7.75
C VAL A 441 -23.27 20.02 6.99
N GLU A 442 -22.13 19.63 7.52
CA GLU A 442 -20.79 19.94 6.98
C GLU A 442 -19.93 18.68 6.75
N GLY A 443 -20.57 17.53 6.51
CA GLY A 443 -19.88 16.26 6.24
C GLY A 443 -19.46 15.45 7.48
N ALA A 444 -19.86 15.91 8.67
CA ALA A 444 -19.72 15.16 9.92
C ALA A 444 -21.09 14.73 10.48
N ASN A 445 -21.08 13.78 11.43
CA ASN A 445 -22.28 13.36 12.12
C ASN A 445 -22.99 14.55 12.78
N THR A 446 -24.27 14.72 12.45
CA THR A 446 -25.09 15.84 12.93
C THR A 446 -26.09 15.33 13.96
N THR A 447 -26.06 15.87 15.17
CA THR A 447 -27.02 15.50 16.24
C THR A 447 -27.87 16.71 16.63
N ILE A 448 -29.19 16.53 16.67
CA ILE A 448 -30.16 17.53 17.12
C ILE A 448 -30.88 16.97 18.35
N ALA A 449 -30.65 17.57 19.51
CA ALA A 449 -31.28 17.16 20.75
C ALA A 449 -32.68 17.79 20.87
N ALA A 450 -33.72 16.96 20.83
CA ALA A 450 -35.09 17.38 21.08
C ALA A 450 -35.31 17.69 22.57
N ILE A 451 -35.96 18.81 22.86
CA ILE A 451 -36.38 19.18 24.21
C ILE A 451 -37.88 18.91 24.33
N ARG A 452 -38.26 18.03 25.27
CA ARG A 452 -39.66 17.60 25.48
C ARG A 452 -40.30 18.41 26.59
N THR A 453 -40.73 19.64 26.27
CA THR A 453 -41.51 20.46 27.20
C THR A 453 -42.97 19.99 27.18
N THR A 454 -43.53 19.64 28.34
CA THR A 454 -44.93 19.22 28.46
C THR A 454 -45.88 20.33 27.99
N ASP A 455 -46.88 19.96 27.20
CA ASP A 455 -48.00 20.84 26.88
C ASP A 455 -49.12 20.63 27.90
N ALA A 456 -49.31 21.61 28.79
CA ALA A 456 -50.31 21.55 29.85
C ALA A 456 -51.77 21.68 29.35
N ILE A 457 -51.97 22.08 28.09
CA ILE A 457 -53.29 22.32 27.51
C ILE A 457 -53.70 21.12 26.64
N ALA A 458 -52.81 20.65 25.77
CA ALA A 458 -53.08 19.55 24.83
C ALA A 458 -52.58 18.19 25.35
N VAL A 459 -53.17 17.69 26.45
CA VAL A 459 -52.86 16.38 27.06
C VAL A 459 -53.47 15.22 26.28
#